data_AF-A0A660ZIY5-F1
#
_entry.id   AF-A0A660ZIY5-F1
#
_cell.length_a   1.000
_cell.length_b   1.000
_cell.length_c   1.000
_cell.angle_alpha   90.00
_cell.angle_beta   90.00
_cell.angle_gamma   90.00
#
_symmetry.space_group_name_H-M   'P 1'
#
loop_
_entity.id
_entity.type
_entity.pdbx_description
1 polymer ?
#
loop_
_entity_poly.entity_id
_entity_poly.type
_entity_poly.pdbx_seq_one_letter_code
_entity_poly.pdbx_strand_id
1 'polypeptide(L)' 'MKEILNLLGLARRAGRLAAGRQAVRRKINLGKLLILAGDISAREKVRWLNESKRYGFKVCEFSKKDELGRALG' A
#
# COMPACT_ATOMS: atom_id res chain seq x y z
N MET A 1 12.91 8.67 6.38
CA MET A 1 11.85 7.68 6.74
C MET A 1 10.57 8.33 7.28
N LYS A 2 10.64 9.24 8.27
CA LYS A 2 9.46 9.91 8.84
C LYS A 2 8.63 10.72 7.83
N GLU A 3 9.27 11.34 6.83
CA GLU A 3 8.60 12.15 5.81
C GLU A 3 7.61 11.33 4.94
N ILE A 4 7.99 10.12 4.54
CA ILE A 4 7.11 9.24 3.75
C ILE A 4 5.89 8.83 4.58
N LEU A 5 6.09 8.47 5.85
CA LEU A 5 4.98 8.13 6.76
C LEU A 5 4.02 9.32 6.96
N ASN A 6 4.56 10.54 7.04
CA ASN A 6 3.75 11.76 7.11
C ASN A 6 2.89 11.97 5.84
N LEU A 7 3.45 11.70 4.66
CA LEU A 7 2.71 11.75 3.39
C LEU A 7 1.57 10.73 3.34
N LEU A 8 1.75 9.53 3.93
CA LEU A 8 0.67 8.54 4.04
C LEU A 8 -0.47 9.03 4.94
N GLY A 9 -0.14 9.65 6.07
CA GLY A 9 -1.12 10.28 6.95
C GLY A 9 -1.91 11.39 6.24
N LEU A 10 -1.24 12.22 5.42
CA LEU A 10 -1.89 13.24 4.59
C LEU A 10 -2.80 12.62 3.53
N ALA A 11 -2.34 11.62 2.79
CA ALA A 11 -3.14 10.94 1.76
C ALA A 11 -4.41 10.29 2.34
N ARG A 12 -4.32 9.74 3.56
CA ARG A 12 -5.48 9.21 4.28
C ARG A 12 -6.46 10.30 4.69
N ARG A 13 -5.98 11.42 5.28
CA ARG A 13 -6.84 12.56 5.64
C ARG A 13 -7.55 13.15 4.42
N ALA A 14 -6.91 13.14 3.25
CA ALA A 14 -7.51 13.57 1.99
C ALA A 14 -8.48 12.53 1.35
N GLY A 15 -8.69 11.37 1.98
CA GLY A 15 -9.55 10.30 1.44
C GLY A 15 -8.98 9.56 0.22
N ARG A 16 -7.69 9.77 -0.09
CA ARG A 16 -7.01 9.24 -1.30
C ARG A 16 -6.14 8.01 -1.03
N LEU A 17 -6.33 7.35 0.11
CA LEU A 17 -5.61 6.15 0.50
C LEU A 17 -6.59 5.04 0.90
N ALA A 18 -6.28 3.81 0.50
CA ALA A 18 -6.94 2.60 0.96
C ALA A 18 -5.93 1.75 1.73
N ALA A 19 -6.31 1.26 2.91
CA ALA A 19 -5.45 0.46 3.77
C ALA A 19 -6.10 -0.88 4.10
N GLY A 20 -5.29 -1.94 4.15
CA GLY A 20 -5.75 -3.31 4.40
C GLY A 20 -6.18 -4.04 3.13
N ARG A 21 -6.00 -5.38 3.14
CA ARG A 21 -6.11 -6.23 1.95
C ARG A 21 -7.44 -6.08 1.20
N GLN A 22 -8.57 -6.05 1.91
CA GLN A 22 -9.89 -5.94 1.28
C GLN A 22 -10.14 -4.55 0.68
N ALA A 23 -9.82 -3.48 1.40
CA ALA A 23 -10.06 -2.12 0.93
C ALA A 23 -9.19 -1.79 -0.29
N VAL A 24 -7.92 -2.21 -0.26
CA VAL A 24 -6.99 -2.10 -1.40
C VAL A 24 -7.54 -2.85 -2.60
N ARG A 25 -7.97 -4.11 -2.43
CA ARG A 25 -8.49 -4.94 -3.52
C ARG A 25 -9.75 -4.35 -4.17
N ARG A 26 -10.61 -3.67 -3.40
CA ARG A 26 -11.79 -2.96 -3.93
C ARG A 26 -11.46 -1.72 -4.75
N LYS A 27 -10.30 -1.10 -4.51
CA LYS A 27 -9.88 0.16 -5.18
C LYS A 27 -8.65 -0.03 -6.08
N ILE A 28 -8.25 -1.27 -6.35
CA ILE A 28 -6.96 -1.59 -6.98
C ILE A 28 -6.85 -1.05 -8.41
N ASN A 29 -7.98 -1.02 -9.14
CA ASN A 29 -8.08 -0.49 -10.49
C ASN A 29 -8.00 1.06 -10.57
N LEU A 30 -8.18 1.76 -9.44
CA LEU A 30 -8.08 3.22 -9.35
C LEU A 30 -6.72 3.68 -8.79
N GLY A 31 -5.96 2.75 -8.20
CA GLY A 31 -4.67 3.04 -7.57
C GLY A 31 -3.57 3.24 -8.61
N LYS A 32 -2.63 4.15 -8.30
CA LYS A 32 -1.39 4.33 -9.09
C LYS A 32 -0.16 3.72 -8.42
N LEU A 33 -0.23 3.53 -7.10
CA LEU A 33 0.86 3.03 -6.27
C LEU A 33 0.29 2.11 -5.18
N LEU A 34 0.90 0.94 -5.04
CA LEU A 34 0.69 0.01 -3.94
C LEU A 34 1.96 -0.05 -3.09
N ILE A 35 1.80 0.18 -1.79
CA ILE A 35 2.87 0.04 -0.80
C ILE A 35 2.65 -1.26 -0.05
N LEU A 36 3.62 -2.16 -0.15
CA LEU A 36 3.66 -3.39 0.60
C LEU A 36 4.55 -3.21 1.83
N ALA A 37 4.13 -3.80 2.95
CA ALA A 37 5.00 -3.92 4.09
C ALA A 37 6.17 -4.87 3.76
N GLY A 38 7.38 -4.55 4.21
CA GLY A 38 8.58 -5.36 3.96
C GLY A 38 8.58 -6.72 4.63
N ASP A 39 7.72 -6.92 5.64
CA ASP A 39 7.47 -8.18 6.33
C ASP A 39 6.32 -9.00 5.70
N ILE A 40 5.85 -8.63 4.50
CA ILE A 40 4.86 -9.41 3.76
C ILE A 40 5.46 -10.72 3.23
N SER A 41 4.66 -11.79 3.19
CA SER A 41 5.12 -13.07 2.62
C SER A 41 5.44 -12.96 1.12
N ALA A 42 6.45 -13.71 0.67
CA ALA A 42 6.82 -13.79 -0.75
C ALA A 42 5.64 -14.19 -1.66
N ARG A 43 4.78 -15.10 -1.18
CA ARG A 43 3.56 -15.52 -1.90
C ARG A 43 2.61 -14.34 -2.13
N GLU A 44 2.40 -13.49 -1.12
CA GLU A 44 1.55 -12.30 -1.27
C GLU A 44 2.19 -11.24 -2.14
N LYS A 45 3.50 -11.05 -2.05
CA LYS A 45 4.25 -10.14 -2.93
C LYS A 45 4.06 -10.50 -4.40
N VAL A 46 4.24 -11.77 -4.76
CA VAL A 46 4.00 -12.26 -6.14
C VAL A 46 2.56 -12.01 -6.58
N ARG A 47 1.58 -12.25 -5.70
CA ARG A 47 0.16 -11.97 -6.02
C ARG A 47 -0.04 -10.51 -6.39
N TRP A 48 0.46 -9.58 -5.59
CA TRP A 48 0.30 -8.14 -5.84
C TRP A 48 1.06 -7.66 -7.08
N LEU A 49 2.23 -8.23 -7.37
CA LEU A 49 2.96 -7.95 -8.62
C LEU A 49 2.21 -8.43 -9.86
N ASN A 50 1.49 -9.55 -9.78
CA ASN A 50 0.66 -10.02 -10.89
C ASN A 50 -0.55 -9.09 -11.10
N GLU A 51 -1.19 -8.64 -10.02
CA GLU A 51 -2.26 -7.64 -10.10
C GLU A 51 -1.73 -6.30 -10.65
N SER A 52 -0.49 -5.93 -10.34
CA SER A 52 0.12 -4.69 -10.83
C SER A 52 0.33 -4.70 -12.33
N LYS A 53 0.70 -5.85 -12.90
CA LYS A 53 0.76 -6.05 -14.36
C LYS A 53 -0.63 -5.94 -15.00
N ARG A 54 -1.67 -6.42 -14.31
CA ARG A 54 -3.05 -6.41 -14.81
C ARG A 54 -3.67 -4.99 -14.82
N TYR A 55 -3.45 -4.21 -13.76
CA TYR A 55 -4.09 -2.90 -13.59
C TYR A 55 -3.16 -1.70 -13.79
N GLY A 56 -1.85 -1.92 -14.00
CA GLY A 56 -0.91 -0.86 -14.39
C GLY A 56 -0.41 0.04 -13.24
N PHE A 57 -0.53 -0.39 -11.98
CA PHE A 57 0.00 0.37 -10.84
C PHE A 57 1.45 -0.03 -10.50
N LYS A 58 2.19 0.89 -9.86
CA LYS A 58 3.53 0.61 -9.34
C LYS A 58 3.44 -0.08 -7.98
N VAL A 59 4.40 -0.96 -7.68
CA VAL A 59 4.51 -1.63 -6.38
C VAL A 59 5.84 -1.24 -5.75
N CYS A 60 5.84 -0.84 -4.49
CA CYS A 60 7.05 -0.68 -3.70
C CYS A 60 6.90 -1.33 -2.33
N GLU A 61 8.03 -1.73 -1.75
CA GLU A 61 8.11 -2.19 -0.37
C GLU A 61 8.60 -1.07 0.53
N PHE A 62 7.92 -0.84 1.64
CA PHE A 62 8.29 0.21 2.58
C PHE A 62 7.82 -0.10 4.00
N SER A 63 8.73 0.03 4.98
CA SER A 63 8.49 -0.16 6.41
C SER A 63 7.93 -1.54 6.77
N LYS A 64 7.66 -1.78 8.07
CA LYS A 64 6.92 -2.95 8.54
C LYS A 64 5.43 -2.67 8.63
N LYS A 65 4.62 -3.73 8.66
CA LYS A 65 3.16 -3.65 8.74
C LYS A 65 2.70 -2.79 9.93
N ASP A 66 3.32 -2.96 11.10
CA ASP A 66 2.95 -2.23 12.31
C ASP A 66 3.28 -0.74 12.22
N GLU A 67 4.40 -0.38 11.57
CA GLU A 67 4.81 1.01 11.37
C GLU A 67 3.87 1.73 10.38
N LEU A 68 3.52 1.05 9.28
CA LEU A 68 2.51 1.55 8.34
C LEU A 68 1.15 1.71 9.02
N GLY A 69 0.75 0.76 9.87
CA GLY A 69 -0.48 0.85 10.66
C GLY A 69 -0.49 2.09 11.55
N ARG A 70 0.54 2.27 12.38
CA ARG A 70 0.66 3.44 13.28
C ARG A 70 0.65 4.77 12.53
N ALA A 71 1.30 4.85 11.38
CA ALA A 71 1.34 6.08 10.57
C ALA A 71 -0.01 6.45 9.94
N LEU A 72 -0.90 5.47 9.77
CA LEU A 72 -2.22 5.67 9.20
C LEU A 72 -3.29 5.95 10.27
N GLY A 73 -3.02 5.74 11.56
CA GLY A 73 -4.02 5.83 12.61
C GLY A 73 -4.90 4.59 12.63
#